data_AF-A0A968C5V8-F1
#
_entry.id   AF-A0A968C5V8-F1
#
_cell.length_a   1.000
_cell.length_b   1.000
_cell.length_c   1.000
_cell.angle_alpha   90.00
_cell.angle_beta   90.00
_cell.angle_gamma   90.00
#
_symmetry.space_group_name_H-M   'P 1'
#
loop_
_entity.id
_entity.type
_entity.pdbx_description
1 polymer ?
#
loop_
_entity_poly.entity_id
_entity_poly.type
_entity_poly.pdbx_seq_one_letter_code
_entity_poly.pdbx_strand_id
1 'polypeptide(L)'
;MRFDPSDPQHEDNDRFILSKGHAAPLLYAAWAEAGFVDHADLLKLRELSCDLEGHPTPRLPFVDVATGSLGQGICAAIGVAINARRLGSDYRTYVLVGD
;
A
#
# COMPACT_ATOMS: atom_id res chain seq x y z
N MET A 1 1.98 3.55 -12.20
CA MET A 1 0.86 4.15 -11.46
C MET A 1 1.05 5.66 -11.49
N ARG A 2 -0.03 6.43 -11.46
CA ARG A 2 -0.01 7.88 -11.23
C ARG A 2 -0.20 8.13 -9.74
N PHE A 3 0.83 8.61 -9.06
CA PHE A 3 0.75 8.94 -7.64
C PHE A 3 1.83 9.96 -7.29
N ASP A 4 1.60 10.74 -6.25
CA ASP A 4 2.58 11.64 -5.65
C ASP A 4 3.27 10.95 -4.45
N PRO A 5 4.57 10.64 -4.51
CA PRO A 5 5.28 10.06 -3.38
C PRO A 5 5.36 10.98 -2.16
N SER A 6 5.29 12.30 -2.34
CA SER A 6 5.34 13.28 -1.24
C SER A 6 3.99 13.44 -0.52
N ASP A 7 2.89 13.03 -1.18
CA ASP A 7 1.56 12.93 -0.59
C ASP A 7 0.89 11.58 -0.95
N PRO A 8 1.26 10.48 -0.26
CA PRO A 8 0.72 9.16 -0.54
C PRO A 8 -0.80 9.07 -0.41
N GLN A 9 -1.42 9.94 0.40
CA GLN A 9 -2.85 9.94 0.68
C GLN A 9 -3.67 10.81 -0.28
N HIS A 10 -3.02 11.53 -1.20
CA HIS A 10 -3.69 12.38 -2.19
C HIS A 10 -4.86 11.66 -2.85
N GLU A 11 -6.03 12.30 -2.93
CA GLU A 11 -7.30 11.67 -3.30
C GLU A 11 -7.31 11.07 -4.72
N ASP A 12 -6.60 11.72 -5.65
CA ASP A 12 -6.48 11.29 -7.04
C ASP A 12 -5.33 10.30 -7.33
N ASN A 13 -4.57 9.88 -6.31
CA ASN A 13 -3.54 8.85 -6.51
C ASN A 13 -4.19 7.52 -6.95
N ASP A 14 -3.58 6.86 -7.93
CA ASP A 14 -3.84 5.45 -8.17
C ASP A 14 -3.59 4.67 -6.87
N ARG A 15 -4.49 3.75 -6.55
CA ARG A 15 -4.44 2.97 -5.30
C ARG A 15 -3.77 1.63 -5.54
N PHE A 16 -2.88 1.23 -4.64
CA PHE A 16 -2.21 -0.06 -4.69
C PHE A 16 -2.49 -0.85 -3.41
N ILE A 17 -3.04 -2.06 -3.55
CA ILE A 17 -3.28 -2.96 -2.42
C ILE A 17 -2.44 -4.23 -2.59
N LEU A 18 -1.55 -4.48 -1.63
CA LEU A 18 -0.77 -5.71 -1.56
C LEU A 18 -1.57 -6.81 -0.86
N SER A 19 -2.51 -7.44 -1.59
CA SER A 19 -3.37 -8.49 -1.01
C SER A 19 -2.57 -9.70 -0.47
N LYS A 20 -1.46 -10.05 -1.13
CA LYS A 20 -0.45 -10.98 -0.59
C LYS A 20 0.50 -10.29 0.39
N GLY A 21 -0.04 -9.75 1.49
CA GLY A 21 0.66 -8.82 2.36
C GLY A 21 1.94 -9.34 3.02
N HIS A 22 2.19 -10.66 3.05
CA HIS A 22 3.49 -11.21 3.48
C HIS A 22 4.66 -10.74 2.61
N ALA A 23 4.39 -10.20 1.41
CA ALA A 23 5.37 -9.55 0.55
C ALA A 23 5.65 -8.09 0.93
N ALA A 24 5.31 -7.66 2.17
CA ALA A 24 5.52 -6.31 2.68
C ALA A 24 6.91 -5.71 2.38
N PRO A 25 8.03 -6.45 2.48
CA PRO A 25 9.36 -5.90 2.18
C PRO A 25 9.49 -5.35 0.76
N LEU A 26 8.80 -5.95 -0.23
CA LEU A 26 8.78 -5.46 -1.60
C LEU A 26 8.06 -4.11 -1.71
N LEU A 27 6.94 -3.95 -1.01
CA LEU A 27 6.21 -2.69 -0.96
C LEU A 27 7.06 -1.59 -0.32
N TYR A 28 7.73 -1.89 0.79
CA TYR A 28 8.57 -0.91 1.48
C TYR A 28 9.79 -0.51 0.66
N ALA A 29 10.44 -1.46 -0.02
CA ALA A 29 11.53 -1.17 -0.94
C ALA A 29 11.06 -0.25 -2.08
N ALA A 30 9.88 -0.50 -2.66
CA ALA A 30 9.32 0.36 -3.71
C ALA A 30 9.06 1.79 -3.20
N TRP A 31 8.59 1.96 -1.96
CA TRP A 31 8.39 3.27 -1.35
C TRP A 31 9.68 3.97 -0.92
N ALA A 32 10.75 3.23 -0.65
CA ALA A 32 12.08 3.79 -0.45
C ALA A 32 12.65 4.34 -1.76
N GLU A 33 12.56 3.58 -2.85
CA GLU A 33 12.95 4.04 -4.19
C GLU A 33 12.10 5.22 -4.68
N ALA A 34 10.83 5.30 -4.27
CA ALA A 34 9.97 6.45 -4.54
C ALA A 34 10.32 7.69 -3.68
N GLY A 35 11.22 7.56 -2.70
CA GLY A 35 11.72 8.66 -1.87
C GLY A 35 10.90 8.95 -0.61
N PHE A 36 9.94 8.11 -0.24
CA PHE A 36 9.13 8.30 0.97
C PHE A 36 9.71 7.59 2.21
N VAL A 37 10.20 6.36 2.02
CA VAL A 37 10.81 5.57 3.10
C VAL A 37 12.32 5.76 3.08
N ASP A 38 12.95 6.00 4.24
CA ASP A 38 14.41 6.02 4.33
C ASP A 38 14.97 4.59 4.09
N HIS A 39 15.97 4.47 3.23
CA HIS A 39 16.67 3.20 3.00
C HIS A 39 17.22 2.58 4.29
N ALA A 40 17.63 3.40 5.26
CA ALA A 40 18.10 2.90 6.55
C ALA A 40 16.99 2.22 7.38
N ASP A 41 15.74 2.63 7.22
CA ASP A 41 14.61 2.05 7.93
C ASP A 41 14.24 0.67 7.37
N LEU A 42 14.53 0.39 6.10
CA LEU A 42 14.32 -0.94 5.50
C LEU A 42 15.04 -2.06 6.27
N LEU A 43 16.19 -1.74 6.90
CA LEU A 43 16.97 -2.69 7.70
C LEU A 43 16.37 -2.94 9.08
N LYS A 44 15.44 -2.09 9.55
CA LYS A 44 14.74 -2.19 10.83
C LYS A 44 13.39 -2.91 10.71
N LEU A 45 13.12 -3.52 9.55
CA LEU A 45 11.91 -4.29 9.28
C LEU A 45 11.60 -5.26 10.43
N ARG A 46 10.36 -5.20 10.94
CA ARG A 46 9.82 -6.02 12.05
C ARG A 46 10.40 -5.73 13.44
N GLU A 47 11.26 -4.72 13.58
CA GLU A 47 11.65 -4.24 14.91
C GLU A 47 10.47 -3.56 15.61
N LEU A 48 10.36 -3.71 16.93
CA LEU A 48 9.25 -3.15 17.71
C LEU A 48 9.15 -1.61 17.60
N SER A 49 10.29 -0.94 17.43
CA SER A 49 10.40 0.51 17.27
C SER A 49 10.21 1.00 15.83
N CYS A 50 9.94 0.12 14.88
CA CYS A 50 9.78 0.46 13.47
C CYS A 50 8.33 0.25 13.02
N ASP A 51 7.81 1.18 12.23
CA ASP A 51 6.47 1.05 11.63
C ASP A 51 6.45 0.11 10.41
N LEU A 52 7.62 -0.24 9.86
CA LEU A 52 7.75 -1.26 8.81
C LEU A 52 7.54 -2.66 9.40
N GLU A 53 6.27 -3.06 9.48
CA GLU A 53 5.84 -4.33 10.06
C GLU A 53 5.97 -5.51 9.09
N GLY A 54 5.84 -6.73 9.62
CA GLY A 54 5.89 -7.96 8.80
C GLY A 54 4.75 -8.10 7.77
N HIS A 55 3.71 -7.30 7.91
CA HIS A 55 2.58 -7.13 6.99
C HIS A 55 2.24 -5.62 6.92
N PRO A 56 1.75 -5.08 5.79
CA PRO A 56 1.39 -3.67 5.70
C PRO A 56 0.29 -3.30 6.69
N THR A 57 0.43 -2.17 7.38
CA THR A 57 -0.60 -1.61 8.28
C THR A 57 -0.85 -0.14 7.96
N PRO A 58 -2.09 0.38 8.18
CA PRO A 58 -2.42 1.79 7.92
C PRO A 58 -1.74 2.81 8.83
N ARG A 59 -0.83 2.39 9.71
CA ARG A 59 0.11 3.32 10.37
C ARG A 59 1.02 3.98 9.33
N LEU A 60 1.30 3.29 8.23
CA LEU A 60 2.02 3.80 7.08
C LEU A 60 1.03 4.51 6.14
N PRO A 61 1.27 5.79 5.77
CA PRO A 61 0.30 6.58 5.00
C PRO A 61 0.09 6.07 3.56
N PHE A 62 1.02 5.26 3.05
CA PHE A 62 0.91 4.60 1.76
C PHE A 62 0.19 3.24 1.79
N VAL A 63 -0.42 2.88 2.93
CA VAL A 63 -1.16 1.62 3.11
C VAL A 63 -2.60 1.94 3.53
N ASP A 64 -3.55 1.76 2.61
CA ASP A 64 -4.97 2.03 2.90
C ASP A 64 -5.60 1.01 3.86
N VAL A 65 -5.19 -0.26 3.73
CA VAL A 65 -5.78 -1.39 4.46
C VAL A 65 -4.71 -2.36 4.95
N ALA A 66 -4.89 -2.86 6.17
CA ALA A 66 -4.04 -3.93 6.68
C ALA A 66 -4.23 -5.20 5.84
N THR A 67 -3.13 -5.80 5.39
CA THR A 67 -3.17 -7.02 4.56
C THR A 67 -2.24 -8.07 5.15
N GLY A 68 -2.82 -9.08 5.80
CA GLY A 68 -2.07 -10.21 6.35
C GLY A 68 -2.86 -11.51 6.26
N SER A 69 -4.18 -11.42 6.45
CA SER A 69 -5.11 -12.49 6.07
C SER A 69 -5.31 -12.49 4.55
N LEU A 70 -4.88 -13.57 3.90
CA LEU A 70 -4.95 -13.72 2.45
C LEU A 70 -6.40 -13.64 1.94
N GLY A 71 -6.57 -13.11 0.73
CA GLY A 71 -7.87 -12.97 0.07
C GLY A 71 -8.68 -11.73 0.52
N GLN A 72 -8.30 -11.04 1.60
CA GLN A 72 -9.01 -9.84 2.05
C GLN A 72 -8.69 -8.59 1.22
N GLY A 73 -7.44 -8.44 0.77
CA GLY A 73 -7.02 -7.25 0.03
C GLY A 73 -7.71 -7.07 -1.32
N ILE A 74 -8.08 -8.16 -2.00
CA ILE A 74 -8.84 -8.07 -3.25
C ILE A 74 -10.27 -7.58 -3.03
N CYS A 75 -10.92 -7.99 -1.93
CA CYS A 75 -12.24 -7.46 -1.55
C CYS A 75 -12.17 -5.96 -1.26
N ALA A 76 -11.15 -5.51 -0.53
CA ALA A 76 -10.93 -4.09 -0.29
C ALA A 76 -10.69 -3.31 -1.59
N ALA A 77 -9.85 -3.84 -2.49
CA ALA A 77 -9.56 -3.22 -3.79
C ALA A 77 -10.81 -3.04 -4.67
N ILE A 78 -11.72 -4.02 -4.66
CA ILE A 78 -13.01 -3.90 -5.35
C ILE A 78 -13.81 -2.71 -4.80
N GLY A 79 -13.86 -2.55 -3.47
CA GLY A 79 -14.51 -1.40 -2.83
C GLY A 79 -13.90 -0.06 -3.24
N VAL A 80 -12.57 0.03 -3.26
CA VAL A 80 -11.83 1.22 -3.67
C VAL A 80 -12.08 1.58 -5.14
N ALA A 81 -12.15 0.59 -6.03
CA ALA A 81 -12.48 0.79 -7.44
C ALA A 81 -13.94 1.24 -7.65
N ILE A 82 -14.88 0.67 -6.88
CA ILE A 82 -16.28 1.11 -6.88
C ILE A 82 -16.39 2.57 -6.40
N ASN A 83 -15.60 2.96 -5.39
CA ASN A 83 -15.56 4.34 -4.92
C ASN A 83 -15.12 5.32 -6.01
N ALA A 84 -14.04 4.99 -6.75
CA ALA A 84 -13.55 5.82 -7.86
C ALA A 84 -14.67 6.14 -8.86
N ARG A 85 -15.38 5.09 -9.28
CA ARG A 85 -16.52 5.21 -10.19
C ARG A 85 -17.66 6.04 -9.62
N ARG A 86 -17.95 5.94 -8.31
CA ARG A 86 -19.03 6.71 -7.66
C ARG A 86 -18.69 8.19 -7.54
N LEU A 87 -17.42 8.52 -7.33
CA LEU A 87 -16.93 9.89 -7.24
C LEU A 87 -16.65 10.51 -8.63
N GLY A 88 -16.65 9.70 -9.69
CA GLY A 88 -16.26 10.16 -11.02
C GLY A 88 -14.76 10.46 -11.12
N SER A 89 -13.94 9.89 -10.24
CA SER A 89 -12.49 10.05 -10.28
C SER A 89 -11.86 9.10 -11.32
N ASP A 90 -10.77 9.55 -11.92
CA ASP A 90 -10.02 8.83 -12.94
C ASP A 90 -8.93 7.92 -12.34
N TYR A 91 -8.75 7.88 -11.00
CA TYR A 91 -7.73 7.04 -10.39
C TYR A 91 -8.01 5.55 -10.63
N ARG A 92 -6.94 4.76 -10.80
CA ARG A 92 -7.02 3.32 -11.00
C ARG A 92 -6.68 2.58 -9.71
N THR A 93 -7.31 1.43 -9.49
CA THR A 93 -6.97 0.53 -8.38
C THR A 93 -6.21 -0.69 -8.91
N TYR A 94 -5.03 -0.93 -8.36
CA TYR A 94 -4.18 -2.09 -8.64
C TYR A 94 -4.12 -2.97 -7.39
N VAL A 95 -4.23 -4.28 -7.59
CA VAL A 95 -4.11 -5.26 -6.50
C VAL A 95 -3.18 -6.38 -6.91
N LEU A 96 -2.25 -6.73 -6.02
CA LEU A 96 -1.36 -7.88 -6.20
C LEU A 96 -1.80 -9.02 -5.30
N VAL A 97 -2.13 -10.16 -5.91
CA VAL A 97 -2.56 -11.40 -5.25
C VAL A 97 -1.51 -12.51 -5.45
N GLY A 98 -1.51 -13.48 -4.54
CA GLY A 98 -0.82 -14.76 -4.75
C GLY A 98 -1.66 -15.70 -5.62
N ASP A 99 -1.03 -16.78 -6.07
CA ASP A 99 -1.68 -17.92 -6.74
C ASP A 99 -2.52 -18.78 -5.78
#